data_AF-J9EN95-F1
#
_entry.id   AF-J9EN95-F1
#
_cell.length_a   1.000
_cell.length_b   1.000
_cell.length_c   1.000
_cell.angle_alpha   90.00
_cell.angle_beta   90.00
_cell.angle_gamma   90.00
#
_symmetry.space_group_name_H-M   'P 1'
#
loop_
_entity.id
_entity.type
_entity.pdbx_description
1 polymer ?
#
loop_
_entity_poly.entity_id
_entity_poly.type
_entity_poly.pdbx_seq_one_letter_code
_entity_poly.pdbx_strand_id
1 'polypeptide(L)' 'IPYNEISSQTLVMSVFDFDRFGKHGQIGEISIPLGKVDLATTIERCDLIQTPRTA' A
#
# COMPACT_ATOMS: atom_id res chain seq x y z
N ILE A 1 11.01 -7.65 10.04
CA ILE A 1 9.82 -7.81 10.90
C ILE A 1 9.61 -9.31 11.08
N PRO A 2 9.68 -9.82 12.32
CA PRO A 2 9.31 -11.19 12.66
C PRO A 2 7.93 -11.59 12.11
N TYR A 3 7.75 -12.86 11.73
CA TYR A 3 6.50 -13.33 11.11
C TYR A 3 5.26 -13.08 11.98
N ASN A 4 5.39 -13.27 13.29
CA ASN A 4 4.34 -13.02 14.27
C ASN A 4 3.94 -11.54 14.38
N GLU A 5 4.79 -10.62 13.94
CA GLU A 5 4.50 -9.18 13.93
C GLU A 5 3.80 -8.74 12.63
N ILE A 6 3.81 -9.55 11.57
CA ILE A 6 3.23 -9.18 10.26
C ILE A 6 1.71 -9.02 10.34
N SER A 7 1.04 -9.81 11.18
CA SER A 7 -0.43 -9.80 11.29
C SER A 7 -1.00 -8.46 11.76
N SER A 8 -0.21 -7.65 12.48
CA SER A 8 -0.60 -6.31 12.92
C SER A 8 -0.16 -5.20 11.96
N GLN A 9 0.56 -5.53 10.88
CA GLN A 9 1.04 -4.54 9.91
C GLN A 9 0.01 -4.27 8.81
N THR A 10 0.12 -3.08 8.22
CA THR A 10 -0.60 -2.70 7.00
C THR A 10 0.43 -2.36 5.93
N LEU A 11 0.35 -3.03 4.78
CA LEU A 11 1.10 -2.62 3.60
C LEU A 11 0.41 -1.38 3.00
N VAL A 12 1.14 -0.27 2.95
CA VAL A 12 0.68 0.96 2.31
C VAL A 12 1.44 1.13 1.00
N MET A 13 0.71 1.15 -0.10
CA MET A 13 1.25 1.39 -1.44
C MET A 13 0.82 2.79 -1.89
N SER A 14 1.77 3.73 -1.95
CA SER A 14 1.52 5.08 -2.44
C SER A 14 1.80 5.18 -3.94
N VAL A 15 0.89 5.80 -4.68
CA VAL A 15 1.01 6.02 -6.13
C VAL A 15 1.35 7.49 -6.40
N PHE A 16 2.45 7.72 -7.10
CA PHE A 16 2.93 9.05 -7.44
C PHE A 16 3.00 9.22 -8.97
N ASP A 17 2.64 10.41 -9.43
CA ASP A 17 2.98 10.91 -10.75
C ASP A 17 4.43 11.41 -10.73
N PHE A 18 5.26 10.78 -11.54
CA PHE A 18 6.69 11.10 -11.60
C PHE A 18 6.92 12.31 -12.51
N ASP A 19 7.42 13.37 -11.90
CA ASP A 19 7.90 14.58 -12.58
C ASP A 19 9.43 14.70 -12.42
N ARG A 20 10.12 15.01 -13.52
CA ARG A 20 11.59 15.18 -13.56
C ARG A 20 12.06 16.53 -13.02
N PHE A 21 11.23 17.56 -13.07
CA PHE A 21 11.63 18.93 -12.76
C PHE A 21 10.77 19.55 -11.64
N GLY A 22 9.57 19.01 -11.41
CA GLY A 22 8.68 19.41 -10.32
C GLY A 22 8.70 18.47 -9.11
N LYS A 23 7.80 18.74 -8.16
CA LYS A 23 7.50 17.81 -7.06
C LYS A 23 6.61 16.70 -7.60
N HIS A 24 6.92 15.45 -7.24
CA HIS A 24 6.05 14.32 -7.57
C HIS A 24 4.66 14.52 -6.96
N GLY A 25 3.63 14.43 -7.82
CA GLY A 25 2.24 14.56 -7.40
C GLY A 25 1.75 13.24 -6.82
N GLN A 26 1.29 13.22 -5.56
CA GLN A 26 0.67 12.01 -5.04
C GLN A 26 -0.73 11.87 -5.66
N ILE A 27 -0.97 10.75 -6.35
CA ILE A 27 -2.28 10.41 -6.93
C ILE A 27 -3.16 9.80 -5.84
N GLY A 28 -2.61 8.90 -5.03
CA GLY A 28 -3.36 8.23 -3.97
C GLY A 28 -2.59 7.11 -3.29
N GLU A 29 -3.29 6.26 -2.54
CA GLU A 29 -2.73 5.10 -1.85
C GLU A 29 -3.67 3.88 -1.82
N ILE A 30 -3.10 2.69 -1.64
CA ILE A 30 -3.81 1.47 -1.27
C ILE A 30 -3.28 0.99 0.08
N SER A 31 -4.17 0.66 1.01
CA SER A 31 -3.83 0.12 2.33
C SER A 31 -4.34 -1.31 2.50
N ILE A 32 -3.43 -2.27 2.69
CA ILE A 32 -3.75 -3.70 2.81
C ILE A 32 -3.35 -4.20 4.21
N PRO A 33 -4.32 -4.49 5.11
CA PRO A 33 -4.04 -5.10 6.40
C PRO A 33 -3.51 -6.53 6.23
N LEU A 34 -2.25 -6.79 6.57
CA LEU A 34 -1.58 -8.06 6.28
C LEU A 34 -2.11 -9.21 7.15
N GLY A 35 -2.70 -8.94 8.31
CA GLY A 35 -3.40 -9.96 9.11
C GLY A 35 -4.64 -10.56 8.43
N LYS A 36 -5.12 -9.97 7.33
CA LYS A 36 -6.26 -10.49 6.53
C LYS A 36 -5.81 -11.09 5.20
N VAL A 37 -4.52 -11.35 5.06
CA VAL A 37 -3.92 -11.84 3.82
C VAL A 37 -3.24 -13.18 4.12
N ASP A 38 -3.59 -14.21 3.35
CA ASP A 38 -2.84 -15.46 3.36
C ASP A 38 -1.56 -15.29 2.55
N LEU A 39 -0.42 -15.21 3.24
CA LEU A 39 0.89 -15.01 2.63
C LEU A 39 1.55 -16.31 2.16
N ALA A 40 0.91 -17.47 2.36
CA ALA A 40 1.42 -18.76 1.89
C ALA A 40 1.02 -19.04 0.42
N THR A 41 0.18 -18.19 -0.17
CA THR A 41 -0.33 -18.34 -1.52
C THR A 41 -0.13 -17.05 -2.34
N THR A 42 -0.18 -17.17 -3.67
CA THR A 42 -0.15 -16.00 -4.55
C THR A 42 -1.48 -15.27 -4.46
N ILE A 43 -1.43 -13.96 -4.30
CA ILE A 43 -2.60 -13.08 -4.22
C ILE A 43 -2.68 -12.26 -5.50
N GLU A 44 -3.83 -12.32 -6.17
CA GLU A 44 -4.15 -11.47 -7.33
C GLU A 44 -5.42 -10.67 -7.01
N ARG A 45 -5.31 -9.33 -7.03
CA ARG A 45 -6.39 -8.40 -6.69
C ARG A 45 -6.26 -7.10 -7.47
N CYS A 46 -7.38 -6.44 -7.71
CA CYS A 46 -7.45 -5.08 -8.24
C CYS A 46 -8.26 -4.20 -7.27
N ASP A 47 -7.56 -3.31 -6.57
CA ASP A 47 -8.16 -2.38 -5.63
C ASP A 47 -8.18 -0.96 -6.22
N LEU A 48 -9.19 -0.18 -5.86
CA LEU A 48 -9.26 1.23 -6.22
C LEU A 48 -8.29 2.04 -5.37
N ILE A 49 -7.60 3.00 -6.01
CA ILE A 49 -6.73 3.94 -5.32
C ILE A 49 -7.60 4.86 -4.43
N GLN A 50 -7.24 4.98 -3.16
CA GLN A 50 -7.90 5.83 -2.17
C GLN A 50 -7.18 7.19 -2.07
N THR A 51 -7.90 8.21 -1.60
CA THR A 51 -7.29 9.50 -1.26
C THR A 51 -6.17 9.29 -0.24
N PRO A 52 -4.98 9.91 -0.43
CA PRO A 52 -3.90 9.82 0.53
C PRO A 52 -4.38 10.16 1.92
N ARG A 53 -4.03 9.35 2.91
CA ARG A 53 -4.29 9.71 4.31
C ARG A 53 -3.25 10.76 4.68
N THR A 54 -3.61 12.05 4.53
CA THR A 54 -2.74 13.15 4.96
C THR A 54 -2.42 12.95 6.45
N ALA A 55 -1.13 12.94 6.79
CA ALA A 55 -0.68 12.97 8.18
C ALA A 55 -1.12 14.26 8.87
#